data_AF-A0A960M2Q6-F1
#
_entry.id   AF-A0A960M2Q6-F1
#
_cell.length_a   1.000
_cell.length_b   1.000
_cell.length_c   1.000
_cell.angle_alpha   90.00
_cell.angle_beta   90.00
_cell.angle_gamma   90.00
#
_symmetry.space_group_name_H-M   'P 1'
#
loop_
_entity.id
_entity.type
_entity.pdbx_description
1 polymer ?
#
loop_
_entity_poly.entity_id
_entity_poly.type
_entity_poly.pdbx_seq_one_letter_code
_entity_poly.pdbx_strand_id
1 'polypeptide(L)'
;IGITKYESLTDLALLEHCVRDALNRTALRRMAVLRPVKVIIDNLEQDLDVQAVNNPEDETAGSRTLTLTRELWIEQDDFMLEPPPKYFRLTPGKSVRIRYAGFLTCERVVQDDATGAVKEIHCTWNPPEDKLKVKGTIHWVSATRGVPATVRLYDRLFTVPEPDGDKEVDFKSHLNPESAIEMQAMVEPSLAEAQPEQAFQFERVGYFCADRYDHTAGAPVFNRTATLKDLWAS
;
A
#
# COMPACT_ATOMS: atom_id res chain seq x y z
N ILE A 1 -5.20 -28.04 6.12
CA ILE A 1 -6.43 -28.57 6.76
C ILE A 1 -6.62 -30.02 6.32
N GLY A 2 -6.72 -30.96 7.25
CA GLY A 2 -6.84 -32.40 6.95
C GLY A 2 -8.28 -32.88 7.10
N ILE A 3 -8.56 -34.10 6.61
CA ILE A 3 -9.87 -34.74 6.80
C ILE A 3 -9.79 -35.57 8.08
N THR A 4 -10.60 -35.21 9.08
CA THR A 4 -10.69 -35.94 10.35
C THR A 4 -12.15 -36.09 10.78
N LYS A 5 -12.41 -36.93 11.79
CA LYS A 5 -13.74 -37.08 12.40
C LYS A 5 -13.97 -36.15 13.59
N TYR A 6 -13.00 -35.30 13.93
CA TYR A 6 -13.08 -34.38 15.06
C TYR A 6 -13.50 -33.00 14.56
N GLU A 7 -14.44 -32.39 15.28
CA GLU A 7 -14.79 -30.97 15.07
C GLU A 7 -13.65 -30.11 15.63
N SER A 8 -13.16 -29.18 14.82
CA SER A 8 -12.18 -28.18 15.26
C SER A 8 -12.42 -26.86 14.54
N LEU A 9 -12.27 -25.77 15.28
CA LEU A 9 -12.26 -24.43 14.70
C LEU A 9 -10.89 -24.20 14.06
N THR A 10 -10.89 -23.90 12.76
CA THR A 10 -9.66 -23.51 12.06
C THR A 10 -9.53 -22.00 12.12
N ASP A 11 -8.39 -21.52 12.60
CA ASP A 11 -8.10 -20.09 12.67
C ASP A 11 -8.10 -19.47 11.26
N LEU A 12 -8.80 -18.34 11.11
CA LEU A 12 -8.83 -17.53 9.90
C LEU A 12 -7.41 -17.12 9.45
N ALA A 13 -6.48 -16.96 10.39
CA ALA A 13 -5.08 -16.68 10.11
C ALA A 13 -4.42 -17.72 9.19
N LEU A 14 -4.85 -19.00 9.26
CA LEU A 14 -4.37 -20.04 8.35
C LEU A 14 -4.85 -19.81 6.92
N LEU A 15 -6.11 -19.42 6.73
CA LEU A 15 -6.65 -19.08 5.41
C LEU A 15 -5.92 -17.88 4.82
N GLU A 16 -5.76 -16.81 5.59
CA GLU A 16 -5.01 -15.63 5.16
C GLU A 16 -3.55 -15.98 4.83
N HIS A 17 -2.91 -16.87 5.61
CA HIS A 17 -1.56 -17.33 5.31
C HIS A 17 -1.48 -18.04 3.95
N CYS A 18 -2.40 -18.98 3.68
CA CYS A 18 -2.45 -19.67 2.39
C CYS A 18 -2.70 -18.71 1.22
N VAL A 19 -3.60 -17.73 1.39
CA VAL A 19 -3.84 -16.68 0.39
C VAL A 19 -2.59 -15.86 0.14
N ARG A 20 -1.90 -15.39 1.19
CA ARG A 20 -0.65 -14.62 1.05
C ARG A 20 0.43 -15.44 0.36
N ASP A 21 0.62 -16.71 0.70
CA ASP A 21 1.64 -17.56 0.09
C ASP A 21 1.37 -17.76 -1.42
N ALA A 22 0.12 -18.02 -1.80
CA ALA A 22 -0.28 -18.14 -3.20
C ALA A 22 -0.08 -16.84 -3.97
N LEU A 23 -0.54 -15.71 -3.42
CA LEU A 23 -0.43 -14.40 -4.08
C LEU A 23 1.00 -13.85 -4.09
N ASN A 24 1.84 -14.17 -3.12
CA ASN A 24 3.25 -13.77 -3.12
C ASN A 24 3.97 -14.30 -4.37
N ARG A 25 3.63 -15.52 -4.81
CA ARG A 25 4.25 -16.16 -5.99
C ARG A 25 3.69 -15.67 -7.31
N THR A 26 2.42 -15.26 -7.34
CA THR A 26 1.68 -15.06 -8.60
C THR A 26 1.29 -13.62 -8.88
N ALA A 27 1.06 -12.80 -7.85
CA ALA A 27 0.56 -11.45 -8.02
C ALA A 27 1.66 -10.48 -8.48
N LEU A 28 1.34 -9.63 -9.44
CA LEU A 28 2.26 -8.58 -9.88
C LEU A 28 2.31 -7.46 -8.82
N ARG A 29 3.50 -6.92 -8.59
CA ARG A 29 3.73 -5.79 -7.67
C ARG A 29 3.37 -4.50 -8.39
N ARG A 30 2.63 -3.63 -7.71
CA ARG A 30 2.18 -2.34 -8.22
C ARG A 30 2.25 -1.28 -7.11
N MET A 31 2.43 -0.03 -7.51
CA MET A 31 2.39 1.11 -6.58
C MET A 31 0.96 1.60 -6.40
N ALA A 32 0.55 1.74 -5.15
CA ALA A 32 -0.68 2.40 -4.77
C ALA A 32 -0.46 3.13 -3.46
N VAL A 33 -0.94 4.36 -3.36
CA VAL A 33 -0.88 5.20 -2.16
C VAL A 33 -2.30 5.40 -1.66
N LEU A 34 -2.62 4.85 -0.49
CA LEU A 34 -3.98 4.84 0.03
C LEU A 34 -4.33 6.10 0.82
N ARG A 35 -3.35 6.69 1.51
CA ARG A 35 -3.50 7.95 2.24
C ARG A 35 -2.51 8.97 1.67
N PRO A 36 -2.82 9.61 0.53
CA PRO A 36 -1.86 10.43 -0.19
C PRO A 36 -1.49 11.71 0.57
N VAL A 37 -0.19 11.93 0.77
CA VAL A 37 0.40 13.23 1.11
C VAL A 37 1.35 13.68 0.01
N LYS A 38 1.30 14.96 -0.35
CA LYS A 38 2.02 15.50 -1.50
C LYS A 38 3.50 15.71 -1.19
N VAL A 39 4.36 15.25 -2.08
CA VAL A 39 5.80 15.53 -2.10
C VAL A 39 6.14 16.33 -3.35
N ILE A 40 6.96 17.36 -3.20
CA ILE A 40 7.51 18.15 -4.31
C ILE A 40 9.02 17.98 -4.32
N ILE A 41 9.57 17.48 -5.43
CA ILE A 41 11.00 17.32 -5.65
C ILE A 41 11.56 18.60 -6.25
N ASP A 42 12.22 19.40 -5.44
CA ASP A 42 12.61 20.76 -5.82
C ASP A 42 13.67 20.80 -6.93
N ASN A 43 14.59 19.81 -6.96
CA ASN A 43 15.71 19.74 -7.90
C ASN A 43 15.48 18.79 -9.09
N LEU A 44 14.25 18.29 -9.32
CA LEU A 44 13.95 17.47 -10.49
C LEU A 44 13.48 18.34 -11.66
N GLU A 45 14.33 18.50 -12.67
CA GLU A 45 14.07 19.37 -13.83
C GLU A 45 13.22 18.71 -14.92
N GLN A 46 13.32 17.38 -15.07
CA GLN A 46 12.66 16.60 -16.10
C GLN A 46 12.12 15.29 -15.53
N ASP A 47 11.04 14.78 -16.12
CA ASP A 47 10.51 13.46 -15.80
C ASP A 47 11.58 12.37 -16.11
N LEU A 48 11.65 11.34 -15.27
CA LEU A 48 12.61 10.24 -15.41
C LEU A 48 11.89 8.90 -15.42
N ASP A 49 12.18 8.08 -16.43
CA ASP A 49 11.68 6.71 -16.48
C ASP A 49 12.57 5.78 -15.63
N VAL A 50 11.93 5.02 -14.74
CA VAL A 50 12.58 4.04 -13.87
C VAL A 50 12.01 2.65 -14.10
N GLN A 51 12.88 1.64 -14.06
CA GLN A 51 12.47 0.24 -14.26
C GLN A 51 12.07 -0.40 -12.93
N ALA A 52 10.85 -0.93 -12.88
CA ALA A 52 10.30 -1.66 -11.74
C ALA A 52 10.04 -3.12 -12.10
N VAL A 53 10.58 -4.04 -11.31
CA VAL A 53 10.33 -5.48 -11.46
C VAL A 53 8.86 -5.79 -11.16
N ASN A 54 8.23 -6.64 -11.97
CA ASN A 54 6.83 -7.01 -11.79
C ASN A 54 6.61 -8.03 -10.68
N ASN A 55 7.51 -9.00 -10.52
CA ASN A 55 7.41 -9.98 -9.45
C ASN A 55 8.82 -10.44 -9.05
N PRO A 56 9.29 -10.18 -7.82
CA PRO A 56 10.61 -10.64 -7.39
C PRO A 56 10.68 -12.17 -7.18
N GLU A 57 9.55 -12.85 -7.05
CA GLU A 57 9.48 -14.32 -6.91
C GLU A 57 9.39 -15.04 -8.27
N ASP A 58 9.29 -14.28 -9.37
CA ASP A 58 9.18 -14.81 -10.74
C ASP A 58 10.01 -13.96 -11.71
N GLU A 59 11.21 -14.47 -12.04
CA GLU A 59 12.13 -13.81 -12.98
C GLU A 59 11.53 -13.64 -14.39
N THR A 60 10.51 -14.42 -14.75
CA THR A 60 9.85 -14.37 -16.06
C THR A 60 8.75 -13.30 -16.15
N ALA A 61 8.33 -12.72 -15.01
CA ALA A 61 7.30 -11.69 -14.95
C ALA A 61 7.74 -10.35 -15.57
N GLY A 62 9.03 -10.19 -15.88
CA GLY A 62 9.58 -9.01 -16.52
C GLY A 62 9.56 -7.74 -15.66
N SER A 63 9.69 -6.60 -16.32
CA SER A 63 9.65 -5.27 -15.70
C SER A 63 8.59 -4.39 -16.34
N ARG A 64 8.35 -3.23 -15.72
CA ARG A 64 7.55 -2.13 -16.25
C ARG A 64 8.24 -0.81 -15.97
N THR A 65 7.93 0.19 -16.79
CA THR A 65 8.40 1.56 -16.56
C THR A 65 7.45 2.29 -15.61
N LEU A 66 8.00 2.97 -14.61
CA LEU A 66 7.33 4.00 -13.83
C LEU A 66 7.96 5.34 -14.19
N THR A 67 7.18 6.42 -14.23
CA THR A 67 7.71 7.76 -14.48
C THR A 67 7.80 8.54 -13.16
N LEU A 68 9.02 8.86 -12.75
CA LEU A 68 9.31 9.77 -11.65
C LEU A 68 9.10 11.21 -12.14
N THR A 69 8.22 11.92 -11.47
CA THR A 69 7.86 13.31 -11.81
C THR A 69 8.17 14.24 -10.64
N ARG A 70 8.18 15.55 -10.90
CA ARG A 70 8.42 16.57 -9.86
C ARG A 70 7.49 16.43 -8.65
N GLU A 71 6.24 16.06 -8.88
CA GLU A 71 5.23 15.92 -7.83
C GLU A 71 4.90 14.44 -7.62
N LEU A 72 4.94 13.98 -6.38
CA LEU A 72 4.63 12.60 -5.99
C LEU A 72 3.55 12.57 -4.89
N TRP A 73 2.87 11.44 -4.80
CA TRP A 73 2.12 10.98 -3.64
C TRP A 73 2.94 9.92 -2.89
N ILE A 74 2.99 10.03 -1.57
CA ILE A 74 3.45 8.97 -0.65
C ILE A 74 2.38 8.71 0.40
N GLU A 75 2.49 7.64 1.18
CA GLU A 75 1.59 7.43 2.32
C GLU A 75 1.80 8.51 3.39
N GLN A 76 0.71 8.98 3.97
CA GLN A 76 0.74 9.90 5.10
C GLN A 76 1.54 9.31 6.27
N ASP A 77 1.43 8.00 6.51
CA ASP A 77 2.16 7.30 7.58
C ASP A 77 3.66 7.14 7.31
N ASP A 78 4.11 7.44 6.08
CA ASP A 78 5.52 7.45 5.68
C ASP A 78 6.22 8.78 5.94
N PHE A 79 5.51 9.77 6.49
CA PHE A 79 6.10 11.01 6.96
C PHE A 79 5.73 11.33 8.43
N MET A 80 6.70 11.76 9.22
CA MET A 80 6.46 12.28 10.58
C MET A 80 7.35 13.49 10.88
N LEU A 81 6.75 14.55 11.44
CA LEU A 81 7.48 15.72 11.93
C LEU A 81 8.38 15.36 13.12
N GLU A 82 7.80 14.65 14.09
CA GLU A 82 8.46 14.23 15.33
C GLU A 82 8.36 12.71 15.46
N PRO A 83 9.30 11.95 14.87
CA PRO A 83 9.24 10.51 14.87
C PRO A 83 9.59 9.91 16.25
N PRO A 84 8.97 8.78 16.64
CA PRO A 84 9.49 7.97 17.74
C PRO A 84 10.85 7.34 17.36
N PRO A 85 11.64 6.87 18.34
CA PRO A 85 12.83 6.07 18.06
C PRO A 85 12.51 4.88 17.15
N LYS A 86 13.48 4.48 16.31
CA LYS A 86 13.33 3.40 15.31
C LYS A 86 12.30 3.66 14.19
N TYR A 87 11.89 4.90 13.98
CA TYR A 87 11.23 5.30 12.74
C TYR A 87 12.26 5.43 11.60
N PHE A 88 12.06 4.72 10.50
CA PHE A 88 13.02 4.66 9.38
C PHE A 88 12.50 5.26 8.08
N ARG A 89 11.34 5.92 8.12
CA ARG A 89 10.68 6.56 6.98
C ARG A 89 11.07 8.05 6.94
N LEU A 90 10.36 8.88 6.18
CA LEU A 90 10.76 10.26 5.91
C LEU A 90 10.44 11.17 7.09
N THR A 91 11.41 12.02 7.47
CA THR A 91 11.24 13.07 8.49
C THR A 91 12.05 14.29 8.10
N PRO A 92 11.79 15.49 8.67
CA PRO A 92 12.57 16.68 8.39
C PRO A 92 14.09 16.45 8.51
N GLY A 93 14.86 16.87 7.49
CA GLY A 93 16.32 16.75 7.44
C GLY A 93 16.86 15.31 7.31
N LYS A 94 16.01 14.32 7.04
CA LYS A 94 16.42 12.92 6.82
C LYS A 94 16.09 12.47 5.40
N SER A 95 16.86 11.47 4.96
CA SER A 95 16.66 10.83 3.67
C SER A 95 15.98 9.47 3.80
N VAL A 96 15.17 9.12 2.81
CA VAL A 96 14.53 7.80 2.67
C VAL A 96 14.77 7.28 1.25
N ARG A 97 14.82 5.96 1.08
CA ARG A 97 14.81 5.37 -0.27
C ARG A 97 13.38 5.35 -0.78
N ILE A 98 13.16 5.74 -2.02
CA ILE A 98 11.90 5.49 -2.72
C ILE A 98 12.08 4.29 -3.65
N ARG A 99 11.12 3.35 -3.64
CA ARG A 99 11.18 2.12 -4.44
C ARG A 99 11.52 2.44 -5.91
N TYR A 100 12.53 1.75 -6.45
CA TYR A 100 13.03 1.84 -7.83
C TYR A 100 13.61 3.19 -8.28
N ALA A 101 13.50 4.25 -7.49
CA ALA A 101 13.74 5.62 -7.95
C ALA A 101 14.72 6.40 -7.08
N GLY A 102 15.63 5.76 -6.36
CA GLY A 102 16.68 6.46 -5.61
C GLY A 102 16.23 6.96 -4.24
N PHE A 103 16.59 8.19 -3.90
CA PHE A 103 16.45 8.72 -2.53
C PHE A 103 15.81 10.10 -2.52
N LEU A 104 15.00 10.36 -1.50
CA LEU A 104 14.48 11.69 -1.19
C LEU A 104 15.07 12.17 0.13
N THR A 105 15.41 13.45 0.22
CA THR A 105 15.77 14.13 1.48
C THR A 105 14.77 15.23 1.76
N CYS A 106 14.13 15.22 2.93
CA CYS A 106 13.16 16.26 3.29
C CYS A 106 13.86 17.56 3.69
N GLU A 107 13.60 18.63 2.94
CA GLU A 107 14.19 19.96 3.16
C GLU A 107 13.28 20.83 4.02
N ARG A 108 11.98 20.88 3.69
CA ARG A 108 10.99 21.69 4.42
C ARG A 108 9.58 21.12 4.27
N VAL A 109 8.69 21.56 5.15
CA VAL A 109 7.30 21.11 5.20
C VAL A 109 6.39 22.33 5.19
N VAL A 110 5.33 22.26 4.38
CA VAL A 110 4.24 23.24 4.41
C VAL A 110 3.10 22.63 5.20
N GLN A 111 2.69 23.30 6.27
CA GLN A 111 1.57 22.90 7.11
C GLN A 111 0.35 23.78 6.83
N ASP A 112 -0.82 23.25 7.15
CA ASP A 112 -2.05 24.03 7.23
C ASP A 112 -2.04 24.92 8.48
N ASP A 113 -2.22 26.23 8.32
CA ASP A 113 -2.16 27.17 9.44
C ASP A 113 -3.25 26.95 10.50
N ALA A 114 -4.40 26.40 10.12
CA ALA A 114 -5.53 26.22 11.03
C ALA A 114 -5.48 24.88 11.79
N THR A 115 -5.03 23.82 11.12
CA THR A 115 -5.06 22.44 11.67
C THR A 115 -3.68 21.89 12.03
N GLY A 116 -2.61 22.52 11.54
CA GLY A 116 -1.24 22.00 11.66
C GLY A 116 -0.97 20.77 10.78
N ALA A 117 -1.92 20.33 9.96
CA ALA A 117 -1.76 19.16 9.10
C ALA A 117 -0.71 19.39 8.01
N VAL A 118 0.06 18.36 7.67
CA VAL A 118 1.06 18.43 6.59
C VAL A 118 0.35 18.48 5.24
N LYS A 119 0.60 19.54 4.47
CA LYS A 119 0.07 19.71 3.10
C LYS A 119 1.05 19.26 2.03
N GLU A 120 2.28 19.76 2.13
CA GLU A 120 3.32 19.51 1.13
C GLU A 120 4.66 19.27 1.82
N ILE A 121 5.38 18.27 1.33
CA ILE A 121 6.73 17.93 1.80
C ILE A 121 7.68 18.24 0.64
N HIS A 122 8.57 19.21 0.83
CA HIS A 122 9.57 19.56 -0.16
C HIS A 122 10.83 18.75 0.07
N CYS A 123 11.27 18.09 -1.00
CA CYS A 123 12.42 17.21 -0.98
C CYS A 123 13.43 17.57 -2.08
N THR A 124 14.69 17.20 -1.84
CA THR A 124 15.65 16.98 -2.91
C THR A 124 15.72 15.49 -3.24
N TRP A 125 16.04 15.19 -4.50
CA TRP A 125 16.19 13.84 -5.01
C TRP A 125 17.65 13.54 -5.38
N ASN A 126 18.07 12.33 -5.05
CA ASN A 126 19.35 11.75 -5.43
C ASN A 126 19.12 10.45 -6.21
N PRO A 127 19.88 10.20 -7.29
CA PRO A 127 19.70 9.01 -8.10
C PRO A 127 20.15 7.73 -7.35
N PRO A 128 19.71 6.53 -7.80
CA PRO A 128 20.00 5.26 -7.13
C PRO A 128 21.49 4.94 -6.94
N GLU A 129 22.37 5.51 -7.78
CA GLU A 129 23.82 5.33 -7.73
C GLU A 129 24.48 6.05 -6.54
N ASP A 130 23.76 6.98 -5.91
CA ASP A 130 24.24 7.66 -4.71
C ASP A 130 24.39 6.69 -3.52
N LYS A 131 25.39 6.92 -2.68
CA LYS A 131 25.76 6.06 -1.55
C LYS A 131 25.09 6.47 -0.24
N LEU A 132 23.91 7.09 -0.33
CA LEU A 132 23.14 7.51 0.84
C LEU A 132 22.74 6.29 1.69
N LYS A 133 23.20 6.30 2.94
CA LYS A 133 22.86 5.27 3.92
C LYS A 133 21.53 5.60 4.58
N VAL A 134 20.46 4.97 4.10
CA VAL A 134 19.11 5.08 4.66
C VAL A 134 18.65 3.74 5.21
N LYS A 135 17.76 3.77 6.21
CA LYS A 135 17.29 2.56 6.91
C LYS A 135 15.93 2.06 6.43
N GLY A 136 15.16 2.89 5.72
CA GLY A 136 13.83 2.52 5.24
C GLY A 136 13.68 2.76 3.74
N THR A 137 12.65 2.12 3.20
CA THR A 137 12.24 2.27 1.81
C THR A 137 10.72 2.43 1.78
N ILE A 138 10.24 3.43 1.04
CA ILE A 138 8.81 3.73 0.89
C ILE A 138 8.38 3.58 -0.58
N HIS A 139 7.09 3.37 -0.80
CA HIS A 139 6.48 3.41 -2.13
C HIS A 139 5.93 4.80 -2.43
N TRP A 140 5.62 5.04 -3.70
CA TRP A 140 5.20 6.34 -4.20
C TRP A 140 4.43 6.17 -5.51
N VAL A 141 3.62 7.18 -5.85
CA VAL A 141 2.95 7.29 -7.15
C VAL A 141 3.17 8.71 -7.67
N SER A 142 3.47 8.87 -8.96
CA SER A 142 3.56 10.22 -9.56
C SER A 142 2.22 10.95 -9.40
N ALA A 143 2.24 12.20 -8.97
CA ALA A 143 1.02 12.97 -8.78
C ALA A 143 0.38 13.40 -10.11
N THR A 144 1.16 13.52 -11.18
CA THR A 144 0.69 13.93 -12.50
C THR A 144 0.35 12.76 -13.42
N ARG A 145 0.87 11.56 -13.14
CA ARG A 145 0.57 10.33 -13.89
C ARG A 145 -0.37 9.39 -13.15
N GLY A 146 -0.38 9.43 -11.82
CA GLY A 146 -1.21 8.55 -10.99
C GLY A 146 -2.69 8.70 -11.30
N VAL A 147 -3.41 7.59 -11.20
CA VAL A 147 -4.85 7.52 -11.47
C VAL A 147 -5.59 7.45 -10.13
N PRO A 148 -6.64 8.26 -9.91
CA PRO A 148 -7.49 8.12 -8.74
C PRO A 148 -8.25 6.79 -8.81
N ALA A 149 -8.33 6.09 -7.70
CA ALA A 149 -9.02 4.81 -7.60
C ALA A 149 -9.79 4.69 -6.29
N THR A 150 -10.89 3.97 -6.32
CA THR A 150 -11.60 3.56 -5.11
C THR A 150 -10.98 2.28 -4.58
N VAL A 151 -10.64 2.26 -3.30
CA VAL A 151 -10.08 1.09 -2.62
C VAL A 151 -10.98 0.72 -1.45
N ARG A 152 -11.38 -0.55 -1.41
CA ARG A 152 -12.18 -1.15 -0.33
C ARG A 152 -11.28 -2.02 0.54
N LEU A 153 -11.10 -1.57 1.77
CA LEU A 153 -10.35 -2.26 2.79
C LEU A 153 -11.28 -3.19 3.56
N TYR A 154 -11.27 -4.47 3.21
CA TYR A 154 -11.97 -5.49 3.96
C TYR A 154 -11.14 -5.95 5.15
N ASP A 155 -11.83 -6.28 6.23
CA ASP A 155 -11.32 -6.92 7.43
C ASP A 155 -12.32 -8.00 7.91
N ARG A 156 -12.02 -8.67 9.02
CA ARG A 156 -12.89 -9.66 9.65
C ARG A 156 -14.30 -9.09 9.84
N LEU A 157 -15.32 -9.84 9.44
CA LEU A 157 -16.72 -9.44 9.56
C LEU A 157 -17.17 -9.33 11.03
N PHE A 158 -16.56 -10.13 11.91
CA PHE A 158 -16.88 -10.17 13.34
C PHE A 158 -15.64 -9.86 14.18
N THR A 159 -15.86 -9.29 15.35
CA THR A 159 -14.81 -8.94 16.32
C THR A 159 -14.39 -10.10 17.23
N VAL A 160 -15.14 -11.21 17.21
CA VAL A 160 -14.89 -12.40 18.03
C VAL A 160 -14.70 -13.67 17.17
N PRO A 161 -13.94 -14.68 17.64
CA PRO A 161 -13.71 -15.91 16.89
C PRO A 161 -14.97 -16.76 16.63
N GLU A 162 -15.90 -16.78 17.60
CA GLU A 162 -17.12 -17.59 17.58
C GLU A 162 -18.35 -16.67 17.80
N PRO A 163 -18.80 -15.94 16.75
CA PRO A 163 -19.88 -14.95 16.90
C PRO A 163 -21.24 -15.56 17.23
N ASP A 164 -21.45 -16.86 16.98
CA ASP A 164 -22.66 -17.62 17.29
C ASP A 164 -22.49 -18.60 18.47
N GLY A 165 -21.39 -18.50 19.22
CA GLY A 165 -21.08 -19.40 20.34
C GLY A 165 -21.96 -19.19 21.57
N ASP A 166 -22.47 -17.97 21.78
CA ASP A 166 -23.42 -17.65 22.86
C ASP A 166 -24.85 -17.63 22.33
N LYS A 167 -25.72 -18.48 22.88
CA LYS A 167 -27.13 -18.59 22.46
C LYS A 167 -28.02 -17.47 22.99
N GLU A 168 -27.56 -16.74 24.01
CA GLU A 168 -28.31 -15.63 24.63
C GLU A 168 -27.99 -14.28 23.97
N VAL A 169 -26.94 -14.20 23.14
CA VAL A 169 -26.49 -12.98 22.47
C VAL A 169 -26.69 -13.10 20.96
N ASP A 170 -27.33 -12.10 20.33
CA ASP A 170 -27.42 -12.07 18.86
C ASP A 170 -26.03 -11.85 18.26
N PHE A 171 -25.59 -12.76 17.39
CA PHE A 171 -24.30 -12.71 16.71
C PHE A 171 -24.04 -11.38 15.98
N LYS A 172 -25.10 -10.68 15.56
CA LYS A 172 -24.98 -9.35 14.92
C LYS A 172 -24.38 -8.30 15.84
N SER A 173 -24.49 -8.47 17.15
CA SER A 173 -23.83 -7.60 18.14
C SER A 173 -22.30 -7.65 18.05
N HIS A 174 -21.75 -8.69 17.43
CA HIS A 174 -20.32 -8.87 17.22
C HIS A 174 -19.83 -8.40 15.84
N LEU A 175 -20.69 -7.78 15.02
CA LEU A 175 -20.29 -7.22 13.73
C LEU A 175 -19.18 -6.19 13.92
N ASN A 176 -18.13 -6.31 13.11
CA ASN A 176 -17.05 -5.35 13.07
C ASN A 176 -17.47 -4.14 12.22
N PRO A 177 -17.62 -2.94 12.81
CA PRO A 177 -17.99 -1.74 12.07
C PRO A 177 -16.91 -1.31 11.06
N GLU A 178 -15.66 -1.79 11.23
CA GLU A 178 -14.53 -1.54 10.34
C GLU A 178 -14.29 -2.68 9.34
N SER A 179 -15.22 -3.65 9.24
CA SER A 179 -15.10 -4.81 8.33
C SER A 179 -15.02 -4.43 6.84
N ALA A 180 -15.50 -3.25 6.48
CA ALA A 180 -15.40 -2.70 5.13
C ALA A 180 -15.28 -1.17 5.20
N ILE A 181 -14.12 -0.65 4.81
CA ILE A 181 -13.88 0.79 4.69
C ILE A 181 -13.59 1.11 3.22
N GLU A 182 -14.32 2.06 2.65
CA GLU A 182 -14.05 2.57 1.31
C GLU A 182 -13.28 3.90 1.40
N MET A 183 -12.27 4.06 0.54
CA MET A 183 -11.49 5.29 0.45
C MET A 183 -11.00 5.57 -0.97
N GLN A 184 -10.61 6.81 -1.22
CA GLN A 184 -9.95 7.23 -2.46
C GLN A 184 -8.45 7.11 -2.30
N ALA A 185 -7.80 6.53 -3.31
CA ALA A 185 -6.38 6.27 -3.37
C ALA A 185 -5.79 6.75 -4.70
N MET A 186 -4.47 6.82 -4.78
CA MET A 186 -3.74 7.08 -6.02
C MET A 186 -2.98 5.83 -6.43
N VAL A 187 -3.19 5.34 -7.65
CA VAL A 187 -2.55 4.12 -8.18
C VAL A 187 -1.66 4.42 -9.38
N GLU A 188 -0.64 3.59 -9.63
CA GLU A 188 0.12 3.71 -10.88
C GLU A 188 -0.76 3.48 -12.12
N PRO A 189 -0.48 4.15 -13.27
CA PRO A 189 -1.35 4.10 -14.46
C PRO A 189 -1.70 2.69 -14.93
N SER A 190 -0.77 1.74 -14.85
CA SER A 190 -0.95 0.37 -15.32
C SER A 190 -2.09 -0.37 -14.61
N LEU A 191 -2.50 0.09 -13.42
CA LEU A 191 -3.61 -0.49 -12.68
C LEU A 191 -4.98 -0.12 -13.27
N ALA A 192 -5.09 0.97 -14.03
CA ALA A 192 -6.33 1.30 -14.73
C ALA A 192 -6.62 0.31 -15.88
N GLU A 193 -5.61 -0.41 -16.36
CA GLU A 193 -5.74 -1.40 -17.43
C GLU A 193 -5.96 -2.83 -16.90
N ALA A 194 -6.10 -2.98 -15.58
CA ALA A 194 -6.32 -4.26 -14.94
C ALA A 194 -7.61 -4.92 -15.45
N GLN A 195 -7.55 -6.24 -15.63
CA GLN A 195 -8.77 -7.00 -15.90
C GLN A 195 -9.52 -7.23 -14.59
N PRO A 196 -10.87 -7.29 -14.61
CA PRO A 196 -11.64 -7.69 -13.45
C PRO A 196 -11.13 -9.00 -12.85
N GLU A 197 -11.12 -9.09 -11.52
CA GLU A 197 -10.59 -10.21 -10.73
C GLU A 197 -9.06 -10.40 -10.80
N GLN A 198 -8.32 -9.59 -11.56
CA GLN A 198 -6.86 -9.65 -11.59
C GLN A 198 -6.26 -9.23 -10.24
N ALA A 199 -5.34 -10.05 -9.72
CA ALA A 199 -4.72 -9.85 -8.42
C ALA A 199 -3.36 -9.14 -8.52
N PHE A 200 -3.10 -8.27 -7.55
CA PHE A 200 -1.89 -7.47 -7.41
C PHE A 200 -1.42 -7.46 -5.97
N GLN A 201 -0.12 -7.31 -5.77
CA GLN A 201 0.42 -6.85 -4.50
C GLN A 201 0.67 -5.34 -4.61
N PHE A 202 -0.07 -4.55 -3.85
CA PHE A 202 0.27 -3.15 -3.65
C PHE A 202 1.48 -3.09 -2.71
N GLU A 203 2.60 -2.59 -3.22
CA GLU A 203 3.89 -2.57 -2.54
C GLU A 203 3.75 -1.99 -1.12
N ARG A 204 4.22 -2.74 -0.11
CA ARG A 204 4.12 -2.42 1.34
C ARG A 204 2.71 -2.30 1.92
N VAL A 205 1.65 -2.39 1.12
CA VAL A 205 0.27 -2.23 1.60
C VAL A 205 -0.40 -3.59 1.82
N GLY A 206 -0.47 -4.43 0.79
CA GLY A 206 -1.26 -5.66 0.85
C GLY A 206 -1.50 -6.28 -0.52
N TYR A 207 -2.32 -7.32 -0.54
CA TYR A 207 -2.81 -7.94 -1.75
C TYR A 207 -4.22 -7.44 -2.06
N PHE A 208 -4.45 -7.14 -3.33
CA PHE A 208 -5.68 -6.55 -3.84
C PHE A 208 -6.10 -7.24 -5.13
N CYS A 209 -7.39 -7.22 -5.43
CA CYS A 209 -7.89 -7.56 -6.76
C CYS A 209 -8.71 -6.40 -7.34
N ALA A 210 -8.69 -6.27 -8.67
CA ALA A 210 -9.63 -5.42 -9.37
C ALA A 210 -11.05 -5.96 -9.14
N ASP A 211 -11.96 -5.11 -8.68
CA ASP A 211 -13.34 -5.52 -8.40
C ASP A 211 -13.99 -6.10 -9.67
N ARG A 212 -14.72 -7.21 -9.53
CA ARG A 212 -15.29 -7.92 -10.67
C ARG A 212 -16.34 -7.10 -11.43
N TYR A 213 -17.09 -6.28 -10.72
CA TYR A 213 -18.28 -5.61 -11.23
C TYR A 213 -18.06 -4.11 -11.42
N ASP A 214 -17.37 -3.49 -10.46
CA ASP A 214 -17.25 -2.03 -10.39
C ASP A 214 -15.96 -1.52 -11.05
N HIS A 215 -14.96 -2.37 -11.28
CA HIS A 215 -13.71 -1.93 -11.89
C HIS A 215 -13.89 -1.57 -13.37
N THR A 216 -13.46 -0.37 -13.74
CA THR A 216 -13.33 0.06 -15.12
C THR A 216 -12.07 0.90 -15.32
N ALA A 217 -11.60 1.03 -16.56
CA ALA A 217 -10.41 1.84 -16.85
C ALA A 217 -10.56 3.34 -16.51
N GLY A 218 -11.79 3.87 -16.54
CA GLY A 218 -12.09 5.26 -16.16
C GLY A 218 -12.39 5.46 -14.67
N ALA A 219 -12.71 4.38 -13.95
CA ALA A 219 -12.99 4.39 -12.52
C ALA A 219 -12.46 3.08 -11.90
N PRO A 220 -11.15 2.98 -11.63
CA PRO A 220 -10.58 1.77 -11.07
C PRO A 220 -11.09 1.53 -9.65
N VAL A 221 -11.54 0.30 -9.39
CA VAL A 221 -11.98 -0.15 -8.07
C VAL A 221 -11.17 -1.38 -7.66
N PHE A 222 -10.65 -1.38 -6.43
CA PHE A 222 -9.84 -2.47 -5.90
C PHE A 222 -10.29 -2.90 -4.50
N ASN A 223 -10.30 -4.21 -4.27
CA ASN A 223 -10.66 -4.82 -3.00
C ASN A 223 -9.43 -5.41 -2.33
N ARG A 224 -9.18 -5.09 -1.06
CA ARG A 224 -8.10 -5.72 -0.29
C ARG A 224 -8.45 -7.18 -0.01
N THR A 225 -7.67 -8.09 -0.59
CA THR A 225 -7.80 -9.53 -0.39
C THR A 225 -7.14 -9.98 0.92
N ALA A 226 -5.95 -9.45 1.22
CA ALA A 226 -5.21 -9.76 2.44
C ALA A 226 -4.20 -8.66 2.76
N THR A 227 -3.95 -8.42 4.04
CA THR A 227 -2.80 -7.61 4.48
C THR A 227 -1.48 -8.35 4.23
N LEU A 228 -0.37 -7.60 4.12
CA LEU A 228 0.95 -8.22 4.22
C LEU A 228 1.13 -8.85 5.61
N LYS A 229 2.07 -9.78 5.74
CA LYS A 229 2.37 -10.37 7.04
C LYS A 229 2.86 -9.26 7.97
N ASP A 230 2.11 -9.03 9.05
CA ASP A 230 2.56 -8.12 10.08
C ASP A 230 3.76 -8.76 10.79
N LEU A 231 4.90 -8.07 10.82
CA LEU A 231 6.12 -8.57 11.45
C LEU A 231 6.03 -8.57 12.99
N TRP A 232 4.96 -7.98 13.54
CA TRP A 232 4.78 -7.72 14.97
C TRP A 232 3.57 -8.42 15.58
N ALA A 233 2.70 -9.02 14.77
CA ALA A 233 1.59 -9.85 15.26
C ALA A 233 2.09 -11.29 15.40
N SER A 234 2.63 -11.59 16.57
CA SER A 234 2.87 -12.96 17.07
C SER A 234 1.69 -13.44 17.88
#